data_AF-A0A2N8Z962-F1
#
_entry.id   AF-A0A2N8Z962-F1
#
_cell.length_a   1.000
_cell.length_b   1.000
_cell.length_c   1.000
_cell.angle_alpha   90.00
_cell.angle_beta   90.00
_cell.angle_gamma   90.00
#
_symmetry.space_group_name_H-M   'P 1'
#
loop_
_entity.id
_entity.type
_entity.pdbx_description
1 polymer ?
#
loop_
_entity_poly.entity_id
_entity_poly.type
_entity_poly.pdbx_seq_one_letter_code
_entity_poly.pdbx_strand_id
1 'polypeptide(L)'
;MNKFTVILPTLFLVACTSVDLNHLTSEKEWYDFGFEQSNKGAVQFSPNKAQTSEDNYLAYTNGYQSGQDVYCSQDPHRLGLLRKPYFGICDWSFEQSYRDGFRRGSDKL
;
A
#
# COMPACT_ATOMS: atom_id res chain seq x y z
N MET A 1 -0.55 34.73 -45.44
CA MET A 1 -1.28 33.49 -45.15
C MET A 1 -0.59 32.79 -43.97
N ASN A 2 -0.96 33.10 -42.72
CA ASN A 2 -0.35 32.43 -41.55
C ASN A 2 -1.30 31.36 -41.02
N LYS A 3 -0.88 30.09 -41.15
CA LYS A 3 -1.57 28.93 -40.59
C LYS A 3 -1.22 28.81 -39.11
N PHE A 4 -2.13 29.19 -38.23
CA PHE A 4 -2.02 28.90 -36.80
C PHE A 4 -2.34 27.42 -36.58
N THR A 5 -1.31 26.62 -36.31
CA THR A 5 -1.46 25.21 -35.94
C THR A 5 -1.71 25.16 -34.43
N VAL A 6 -2.95 24.86 -34.05
CA VAL A 6 -3.33 24.65 -32.64
C VAL A 6 -2.91 23.23 -32.24
N ILE A 7 -1.91 23.13 -31.37
CA ILE A 7 -1.47 21.85 -30.79
C ILE A 7 -2.34 21.59 -29.55
N LEU A 8 -3.23 20.61 -29.65
CA LEU A 8 -4.10 20.16 -28.57
C LEU A 8 -3.29 19.26 -27.60
N PRO A 9 -3.13 19.61 -26.32
CA PRO A 9 -2.41 18.77 -25.38
C PRO A 9 -3.29 17.57 -25.00
N THR A 10 -2.79 16.36 -25.27
CA THR A 10 -3.38 15.09 -24.85
C THR A 10 -3.26 14.95 -23.33
N LEU A 11 -4.39 15.08 -22.62
CA LEU A 11 -4.49 14.78 -21.20
C LEU A 11 -4.39 13.26 -21.01
N PHE A 12 -3.27 12.78 -20.46
CA PHE A 12 -3.16 11.39 -20.02
C PHE A 12 -3.98 11.20 -18.74
N LEU A 13 -5.14 10.57 -18.87
CA LEU A 13 -5.93 10.10 -17.74
C LEU A 13 -5.20 8.92 -17.11
N VAL A 14 -4.57 9.14 -15.95
CA VAL A 14 -4.10 8.04 -15.10
C VAL A 14 -5.32 7.32 -14.53
N ALA A 15 -5.55 6.08 -14.97
CA ALA A 15 -6.59 5.23 -14.41
C ALA A 15 -6.18 4.81 -12.99
N CYS A 16 -7.00 5.17 -11.99
CA CYS A 16 -6.86 4.63 -10.65
C CYS A 16 -7.33 3.17 -10.70
N THR A 17 -6.41 2.20 -10.64
CA THR A 17 -6.78 0.78 -10.66
C THR A 17 -7.42 0.42 -9.33
N SER A 18 -8.72 0.12 -9.33
CA SER A 18 -9.35 -0.54 -8.18
C SER A 18 -8.79 -1.95 -8.02
N VAL A 19 -8.51 -2.36 -6.79
CA VAL A 19 -8.14 -3.75 -6.50
C VAL A 19 -9.35 -4.64 -6.80
N ASP A 20 -9.23 -5.53 -7.77
CA ASP A 20 -10.24 -6.54 -8.08
C ASP A 20 -10.05 -7.74 -7.15
N LEU A 21 -11.03 -8.02 -6.29
CA LEU A 21 -10.99 -9.15 -5.34
C LEU A 21 -11.74 -10.37 -5.86
N ASN A 22 -12.44 -10.28 -6.99
CA ASN A 22 -13.29 -11.38 -7.49
C ASN A 22 -12.49 -12.63 -7.91
N HIS A 23 -11.18 -12.47 -8.12
CA HIS A 23 -10.28 -13.58 -8.44
C HIS A 23 -9.83 -14.39 -7.21
N LEU A 24 -10.07 -13.91 -5.99
CA LEU A 24 -9.66 -14.58 -4.75
C LEU A 24 -10.74 -15.59 -4.34
N THR A 25 -10.49 -16.87 -4.63
CA THR A 25 -11.48 -17.95 -4.49
C THR A 25 -11.23 -18.89 -3.31
N SER A 26 -10.03 -18.86 -2.73
CA SER A 26 -9.58 -19.77 -1.68
C SER A 26 -8.98 -19.03 -0.49
N GLU A 27 -9.02 -19.66 0.69
CA GLU A 27 -8.40 -19.13 1.92
C GLU A 27 -6.90 -18.82 1.72
N LYS A 28 -6.20 -19.65 0.94
CA LYS A 28 -4.78 -19.41 0.63
C LYS A 28 -4.58 -18.11 -0.15
N GLU A 29 -5.40 -17.86 -1.17
CA GLU A 29 -5.32 -16.62 -1.96
C GLU A 29 -5.65 -15.40 -1.10
N TRP A 30 -6.63 -15.52 -0.20
CA TRP A 30 -6.94 -14.48 0.77
C TRP A 30 -5.81 -14.22 1.76
N TYR A 31 -5.15 -15.27 2.27
CA TYR A 31 -3.97 -15.15 3.10
C TYR A 31 -2.82 -14.43 2.36
N ASP A 32 -2.49 -14.88 1.15
CA ASP A 32 -1.42 -14.31 0.34
C ASP A 32 -1.70 -12.84 0.02
N PHE A 33 -2.95 -12.50 -0.29
CA PHE A 33 -3.39 -11.12 -0.50
C PHE A 33 -3.19 -10.25 0.74
N GLY A 34 -3.63 -10.72 1.92
CA GLY A 34 -3.44 -10.02 3.19
C GLY A 34 -1.96 -9.78 3.50
N PHE A 35 -1.15 -10.82 3.32
CA PHE A 35 0.30 -10.74 3.50
C PHE A 35 0.93 -9.70 2.58
N GLU A 36 0.62 -9.74 1.28
CA GLU A 36 1.19 -8.80 0.32
C GLU A 36 0.75 -7.36 0.60
N GLN A 37 -0.50 -7.16 1.01
CA GLN A 37 -1.03 -5.85 1.36
C GLN A 37 -0.25 -5.19 2.51
N SER A 38 -0.10 -5.87 3.64
CA SER A 38 0.64 -5.32 4.78
C SER A 38 2.14 -5.22 4.51
N ASN A 39 2.70 -6.15 3.73
CA ASN A 39 4.10 -6.08 3.30
C ASN A 39 4.41 -4.90 2.34
N LYS A 40 3.37 -4.24 1.82
CA LYS A 40 3.48 -2.96 1.09
C LYS A 40 3.21 -1.74 1.98
N GLY A 41 3.08 -1.93 3.29
CA GLY A 41 2.82 -0.87 4.26
C GLY A 41 1.36 -0.38 4.28
N ALA A 42 0.45 -1.07 3.59
CA ALA A 42 -0.94 -0.64 3.40
C ALA A 42 -1.87 -1.09 4.54
N VAL A 43 -2.84 -0.25 4.87
CA VAL A 43 -3.84 -0.49 5.93
C VAL A 43 -4.75 -1.67 5.61
N GLN A 44 -5.12 -2.43 6.63
CA GLN A 44 -6.04 -3.56 6.54
C GLN A 44 -7.42 -3.15 5.99
N PHE A 45 -8.06 -4.04 5.24
CA PHE A 45 -9.44 -3.88 4.82
C PHE A 45 -10.39 -4.26 5.95
N SER A 46 -11.48 -3.51 6.07
CA SER A 46 -12.60 -3.91 6.91
C SER A 46 -13.35 -5.08 6.29
N PRO A 47 -14.14 -5.85 7.07
CA PRO A 47 -14.94 -6.94 6.53
C PRO A 47 -15.88 -6.49 5.39
N ASN A 48 -16.50 -5.33 5.57
CA ASN A 48 -17.40 -4.73 4.57
C ASN A 48 -16.71 -4.38 3.25
N LYS A 49 -15.40 -4.09 3.29
CA LYS A 49 -14.61 -3.81 2.09
C LYS A 49 -14.14 -5.10 1.42
N ALA A 50 -13.83 -6.13 2.20
CA ALA A 50 -13.41 -7.43 1.68
C ALA A 50 -14.56 -8.19 1.00
N GLN A 51 -15.80 -8.07 1.50
CA GLN A 51 -17.01 -8.69 0.93
C GLN A 51 -16.84 -10.20 0.63
N THR A 52 -16.26 -10.94 1.58
CA THR A 52 -15.97 -12.37 1.45
C THR A 52 -16.56 -13.16 2.63
N SER A 53 -16.44 -14.48 2.61
CA SER A 53 -16.87 -15.34 3.73
C SER A 53 -16.06 -15.10 4.99
N GLU A 54 -16.55 -15.56 6.15
CA GLU A 54 -15.85 -15.45 7.42
C GLU A 54 -14.49 -16.16 7.40
N ASP A 55 -14.43 -17.39 6.87
CA ASP A 55 -13.18 -18.17 6.76
C ASP A 55 -12.14 -17.46 5.87
N ASN A 56 -12.56 -16.93 4.73
CA ASN A 56 -11.68 -16.18 3.85
C ASN A 56 -11.20 -14.87 4.50
N TYR A 57 -12.07 -14.18 5.24
CA TYR A 57 -11.69 -12.98 5.96
C TYR A 57 -10.74 -13.26 7.14
N LEU A 58 -10.89 -14.41 7.80
CA LEU A 58 -9.96 -14.88 8.81
C LEU A 58 -8.59 -15.20 8.20
N ALA A 59 -8.56 -15.94 7.08
CA ALA A 59 -7.34 -16.24 6.35
C ALA A 59 -6.61 -14.96 5.91
N TYR A 60 -7.37 -14.00 5.37
CA TYR A 60 -6.89 -12.65 5.05
C TYR A 60 -6.25 -11.95 6.25
N THR A 61 -6.94 -11.93 7.39
CA THR A 61 -6.46 -11.26 8.61
C THR A 61 -5.17 -11.90 9.13
N ASN A 62 -5.08 -13.23 9.09
CA ASN A 62 -3.87 -13.97 9.47
C ASN A 62 -2.68 -13.66 8.54
N GLY A 63 -2.95 -13.60 7.22
CA GLY A 63 -1.96 -13.19 6.23
C GLY A 63 -1.50 -11.75 6.46
N TYR A 64 -2.45 -10.84 6.68
CA TYR A 64 -2.18 -9.44 6.98
C TYR A 64 -1.27 -9.27 8.20
N GLN A 65 -1.57 -9.94 9.32
CA GLN A 65 -0.72 -9.91 10.51
C GLN A 65 0.70 -10.41 10.22
N SER A 66 0.81 -11.54 9.51
CA SER A 66 2.11 -12.12 9.16
C SER A 66 2.95 -11.18 8.29
N GLY A 67 2.34 -10.52 7.31
CA GLY A 67 3.03 -9.53 6.47
C GLY A 67 3.32 -8.23 7.21
N GLN A 68 2.50 -7.84 8.19
CA GLN A 68 2.72 -6.67 9.04
C GLN A 68 3.95 -6.89 9.91
N ASP A 69 4.11 -8.08 10.50
CA ASP A 69 5.29 -8.44 11.29
C ASP A 69 6.57 -8.33 10.45
N VAL A 70 6.53 -8.82 9.20
CA VAL A 70 7.63 -8.67 8.24
C VAL A 70 7.88 -7.19 7.93
N TYR A 71 6.84 -6.42 7.60
CA TYR A 71 6.98 -5.01 7.27
C TYR A 71 7.57 -4.19 8.42
N CYS A 72 7.05 -4.38 9.63
CA CYS A 72 7.44 -3.66 10.83
C CYS A 72 8.80 -4.10 11.40
N SER A 73 9.39 -5.19 10.89
CA SER A 73 10.76 -5.61 11.19
C SER A 73 11.83 -4.90 10.34
N GLN A 74 11.43 -4.20 9.28
CA GLN A 74 12.35 -3.42 8.44
C GLN A 74 12.90 -2.21 9.19
N ASP A 75 13.95 -1.58 8.65
CA ASP A 75 14.47 -0.31 9.18
C ASP A 75 13.50 0.86 8.82
N PRO A 76 12.71 1.38 9.78
CA PRO A 76 11.75 2.45 9.51
C PRO A 76 12.42 3.73 9.02
N HIS A 77 13.59 4.09 9.56
CA HIS A 77 14.29 5.32 9.18
C HIS A 77 14.75 5.23 7.72
N ARG A 78 15.30 4.07 7.31
CA ARG A 78 15.65 3.82 5.90
C ARG A 78 14.43 3.85 4.98
N LEU A 79 13.31 3.26 5.40
CA LEU A 79 12.06 3.33 4.63
C LEU A 79 11.61 4.78 4.40
N GLY A 80 11.68 5.61 5.46
CA GLY A 80 11.39 7.04 5.39
C GLY A 80 12.32 7.78 4.42
N LEU A 81 13.64 7.58 4.54
CA LEU A 81 14.65 8.17 3.64
C LEU A 81 14.37 7.85 2.17
N LEU A 82 13.94 6.61 1.88
CA LEU A 82 13.64 6.12 0.54
C LEU A 82 12.23 6.45 0.07
N ARG A 83 11.41 7.12 0.90
CA ARG A 83 9.98 7.38 0.66
C ARG A 83 9.20 6.13 0.27
N LYS A 84 9.49 5.01 0.93
CA LYS A 84 8.69 3.79 0.77
C LYS A 84 7.30 4.00 1.39
N PRO A 85 6.22 3.47 0.80
CA PRO A 85 4.87 3.68 1.32
C PRO A 85 4.72 3.18 2.76
N TYR A 86 4.21 4.01 3.66
CA TYR A 86 3.84 3.64 5.03
C TYR A 86 2.55 4.34 5.43
N PHE A 87 1.54 3.56 5.82
CA PHE A 87 0.22 4.07 6.13
C PHE A 87 -0.18 3.84 7.60
N GLY A 88 0.79 3.81 8.51
CA GLY A 88 0.52 3.76 9.96
C GLY A 88 0.17 2.37 10.48
N ILE A 89 0.77 1.32 9.91
CA ILE A 89 0.47 -0.07 10.29
C ILE A 89 1.37 -0.61 11.40
N CYS A 90 2.37 0.13 11.87
CA CYS A 90 3.30 -0.32 12.92
C CYS A 90 3.10 0.50 14.20
N ASP A 91 3.89 0.20 15.23
CA ASP A 91 3.83 0.95 16.49
C ASP A 91 4.35 2.39 16.37
N TRP A 92 4.18 3.13 17.47
CA TRP A 92 4.59 4.53 17.57
C TRP A 92 6.10 4.76 17.41
N SER A 93 6.93 3.81 17.85
CA SER A 93 8.39 3.94 17.74
C SER A 93 8.85 3.80 16.29
N PHE A 94 8.24 2.86 15.55
CA PHE A 94 8.45 2.68 14.12
C PHE A 94 8.02 3.93 13.36
N GLU A 95 6.83 4.46 13.65
CA GLU A 95 6.31 5.67 13.02
C GLU A 95 7.21 6.88 13.23
N GLN A 96 7.70 7.10 14.45
CA GLN A 96 8.61 8.21 14.75
C GLN A 96 9.89 8.12 13.92
N SER A 97 10.49 6.93 13.85
CA SER A 97 11.72 6.69 13.12
C SER A 97 11.52 6.86 11.60
N TYR A 98 10.40 6.37 11.06
CA TYR A 98 10.02 6.60 9.67
C TYR A 98 9.86 8.09 9.34
N ARG A 99 9.16 8.84 10.21
CA ARG A 99 8.97 10.28 10.03
C ARG A 99 10.28 11.05 10.08
N ASP A 100 11.24 10.66 10.92
CA ASP A 100 12.57 11.26 10.94
C ASP A 100 13.31 11.03 9.62
N GLY A 101 13.36 9.78 9.14
CA GLY A 101 13.96 9.45 7.85
C GLY A 101 13.31 10.21 6.69
N PHE A 102 11.98 10.32 6.67
CA PHE A 102 11.26 11.04 5.62
C PHE A 102 11.55 12.54 5.60
N ARG A 103 11.63 13.19 6.77
CA ARG A 103 12.01 14.61 6.89
C ARG A 103 13.42 14.84 6.33
N ARG A 104 14.39 14.06 6.81
CA ARG A 104 15.80 14.17 6.37
C ARG A 104 16.02 13.87 4.88
N GLY A 105 15.25 12.95 4.32
CA GLY A 105 15.28 12.66 2.88
C GLY A 105 14.72 13.81 2.05
N SER A 106 13.83 14.62 2.62
CA SER A 106 13.23 15.78 1.96
C SER A 106 14.14 16.99 1.93
N ASP A 107 15.02 17.15 2.92
CA ASP A 107 16.02 18.24 2.96
C ASP A 107 17.14 18.11 1.92
N LYS A 108 17.20 16.99 1.18
CA LYS A 108 18.23 16.69 0.17
C LYS A 108 17.79 16.89 -1.28
N LEU A 109 16.57 17.37 -1.51
CA LEU A 109 15.98 17.63 -2.84
C LEU A 109 15.66 19.11 -2.98
#